data_AF-A0A2T1DWZ6-F1
#
_entry.id   AF-A0A2T1DWZ6-F1
#
_cell.length_a   1.000
_cell.length_b   1.000
_cell.length_c   1.000
_cell.angle_alpha   90.00
_cell.angle_beta   90.00
_cell.angle_gamma   90.00
#
_symmetry.space_group_name_H-M   'P 1'
#
loop_
_entity.id
_entity.type
_entity.pdbx_description
1 polymer ?
#
loop_
_entity_poly.entity_id
_entity_poly.type
_entity_poly.pdbx_seq_one_letter_code
_entity_poly.pdbx_strand_id
1 'polypeptide(L)'
;MLNGLKARAVPDKKPSFPGAVVPKAERVEPEPVAFPGTEATVETAAGSGLKLQLFDFTVVTVNERGEQVKSEKGTARSFQEDLGYGVGLEMVSILGGAFVMGAPQTEVESRDWERPQHLVRFKPFCMGKYLVTQEQWFAVSELPKVNSAIRSDPSRFKGLKRPVTEVFWDEAVEFCDRLSQKTGREYRLPSEAEWEYACRAGTTTPFHFGETITTDLANYRSMDIEPI
;
A
#
# COMPACT_ATOMS: atom_id res chain seq x y z
N MET A 1 2.45 -32.71 62.35
CA MET A 1 1.22 -33.38 61.90
C MET A 1 0.03 -32.53 62.32
N LEU A 2 -0.77 -32.01 61.38
CA LEU A 2 -2.20 -31.77 61.57
C LEU A 2 -2.84 -31.44 60.22
N ASN A 3 -3.86 -32.23 59.91
CA ASN A 3 -4.51 -32.38 58.63
C ASN A 3 -5.58 -31.31 58.38
N GLY A 4 -5.69 -30.86 57.12
CA GLY A 4 -6.90 -31.08 56.31
C GLY A 4 -8.12 -30.17 56.53
N LEU A 5 -8.08 -28.99 55.91
CA LEU A 5 -9.27 -28.28 55.41
C LEU A 5 -9.86 -29.00 54.18
N LYS A 6 -11.19 -29.13 54.10
CA LYS A 6 -11.95 -28.95 52.85
C LYS A 6 -13.35 -28.39 53.16
N ALA A 7 -13.54 -27.09 52.94
CA ALA A 7 -14.85 -26.46 52.89
C ALA A 7 -15.40 -26.56 51.45
N ARG A 8 -16.69 -26.88 51.33
CA ARG A 8 -17.39 -27.20 50.08
C ARG A 8 -18.01 -25.92 49.53
N ALA A 9 -17.57 -25.46 48.35
CA ALA A 9 -18.16 -24.32 47.64
C ALA A 9 -19.33 -24.78 46.77
N VAL A 10 -20.42 -24.00 46.81
CA VAL A 10 -21.63 -24.15 45.98
C VAL A 10 -21.38 -23.46 44.63
N PRO A 11 -21.79 -24.03 43.47
CA PRO A 11 -21.60 -23.36 42.19
C PRO A 11 -22.69 -22.32 41.90
N ASP A 12 -22.27 -21.10 41.58
CA ASP A 12 -23.12 -20.00 41.12
C ASP A 12 -23.75 -20.30 39.74
N LYS A 13 -25.06 -20.08 39.64
CA LYS A 13 -25.81 -20.15 38.37
C LYS A 13 -25.50 -18.92 37.51
N LYS A 14 -24.96 -19.13 36.30
CA LYS A 14 -24.87 -18.09 35.26
C LYS A 14 -26.29 -17.70 34.77
N PRO A 15 -26.58 -16.42 34.53
CA PRO A 15 -27.83 -16.00 33.91
C PRO A 15 -27.83 -16.37 32.41
N SER A 16 -28.92 -16.98 31.96
CA SER A 16 -29.21 -17.28 30.56
C SER A 16 -29.91 -16.08 29.90
N PHE A 17 -29.33 -15.57 28.82
CA PHE A 17 -30.00 -14.59 27.96
C PHE A 17 -30.70 -15.29 26.79
N PRO A 18 -31.92 -14.90 26.39
CA PRO A 18 -32.60 -15.48 25.23
C PRO A 18 -31.88 -15.09 23.94
N GLY A 19 -31.74 -16.08 23.04
CA GLY A 19 -31.02 -15.94 21.78
C GLY A 19 -31.67 -14.91 20.85
N ALA A 20 -30.90 -13.88 20.49
CA ALA A 20 -31.25 -12.96 19.44
C ALA A 20 -31.03 -13.65 18.08
N VAL A 21 -32.11 -13.79 17.31
CA VAL A 21 -32.05 -14.19 15.90
C VAL A 21 -31.50 -13.00 15.12
N VAL A 22 -30.25 -13.10 14.69
CA VAL A 22 -29.63 -12.11 13.78
C VAL A 22 -30.25 -12.29 12.40
N PRO A 23 -30.86 -11.25 11.79
CA PRO A 23 -31.35 -11.38 10.42
C PRO A 23 -30.17 -11.61 9.48
N LYS A 24 -30.33 -12.61 8.61
CA LYS A 24 -29.35 -13.00 7.58
C LYS A 24 -29.13 -11.78 6.67
N ALA A 25 -27.95 -11.18 6.74
CA ALA A 25 -27.58 -10.09 5.83
C ALA A 25 -27.64 -10.62 4.39
N GLU A 26 -28.53 -10.04 3.60
CA GLU A 26 -28.62 -10.32 2.17
C GLU A 26 -27.36 -9.77 1.50
N ARG A 27 -26.65 -10.64 0.79
CA ARG A 27 -25.40 -10.34 0.12
C ARG A 27 -25.69 -9.39 -1.04
N VAL A 28 -25.55 -8.09 -0.80
CA VAL A 28 -25.45 -7.12 -1.89
C VAL A 28 -24.04 -7.25 -2.45
N GLU A 29 -23.91 -8.02 -3.54
CA GLU A 29 -22.66 -8.05 -4.30
C GLU A 29 -22.44 -6.64 -4.89
N PRO A 30 -21.32 -5.96 -4.58
CA PRO A 30 -21.04 -4.70 -5.25
C PRO A 30 -20.80 -4.97 -6.74
N GLU A 31 -21.49 -4.22 -7.59
CA GLU A 31 -21.26 -4.18 -9.03
C GLU A 31 -19.75 -4.04 -9.32
N PRO A 32 -19.19 -4.77 -10.29
CA PRO A 32 -17.78 -4.63 -10.65
C PRO A 32 -17.51 -3.18 -11.03
N VAL A 33 -16.61 -2.51 -10.29
CA VAL A 33 -16.13 -1.19 -10.67
C VAL A 33 -15.29 -1.38 -11.93
N ALA A 34 -15.92 -1.12 -13.08
CA ALA A 34 -15.25 -1.12 -14.36
C ALA A 34 -14.16 -0.04 -14.34
N PHE A 35 -12.90 -0.47 -14.44
CA PHE A 35 -11.86 0.42 -14.94
C PHE A 35 -12.28 0.83 -16.36
N PRO A 36 -12.41 2.12 -16.66
CA PRO A 36 -12.75 2.54 -18.02
C PRO A 36 -11.63 2.07 -18.96
N GLY A 37 -11.94 1.02 -19.71
CA GLY A 37 -11.18 0.61 -20.87
C GLY A 37 -11.34 1.66 -21.95
N THR A 38 -10.20 2.15 -22.44
CA THR A 38 -9.98 2.50 -23.84
C THR A 38 -11.01 3.42 -24.50
N GLU A 39 -11.06 4.69 -24.10
CA GLU A 39 -11.22 5.77 -25.08
C GLU A 39 -10.18 6.84 -24.81
N ALA A 40 -9.34 7.08 -25.83
CA ALA A 40 -8.31 8.10 -25.83
C ALA A 40 -8.96 9.47 -26.05
N THR A 41 -9.52 10.06 -25.01
CA THR A 41 -9.66 11.52 -24.94
C THR A 41 -8.44 12.08 -24.22
N VAL A 42 -7.64 12.83 -24.98
CA VAL A 42 -6.54 13.64 -24.45
C VAL A 42 -7.15 14.75 -23.59
N GLU A 43 -7.47 14.44 -22.35
CA GLU A 43 -7.61 15.48 -21.34
C GLU A 43 -6.21 15.89 -20.92
N THR A 44 -5.71 16.89 -21.64
CA THR A 44 -4.61 17.72 -21.19
C THR A 44 -4.99 18.25 -19.81
N ALA A 45 -4.36 17.72 -18.76
CA ALA A 45 -4.34 18.38 -17.47
C ALA A 45 -3.64 19.73 -17.66
N ALA A 46 -4.45 20.74 -17.98
CA ALA A 46 -4.00 22.11 -18.18
C ALA A 46 -3.41 22.60 -16.85
N GLY A 47 -2.08 22.69 -16.79
CA GLY A 47 -1.37 23.38 -15.70
C GLY A 47 0.06 22.93 -15.39
N SER A 48 0.49 21.71 -15.70
CA SER A 48 1.73 21.17 -15.07
C SER A 48 2.93 20.93 -15.99
N GLY A 49 2.78 21.06 -17.32
CA GLY A 49 3.87 20.79 -18.28
C GLY A 49 4.47 19.37 -18.18
N LEU A 50 3.82 18.45 -17.46
CA LEU A 50 4.29 17.08 -17.25
C LEU A 50 4.13 16.27 -18.53
N LYS A 51 5.26 15.88 -19.13
CA LYS A 51 5.26 14.96 -20.26
C LYS A 51 5.22 13.53 -19.75
N LEU A 52 4.00 13.00 -19.62
CA LEU A 52 3.78 11.61 -19.27
C LEU A 52 4.09 10.68 -20.46
N GLN A 53 4.70 9.55 -20.16
CA GLN A 53 5.05 8.48 -21.09
C GLN A 53 4.24 7.22 -20.74
N LEU A 54 3.77 6.52 -21.77
CA LEU A 54 3.09 5.23 -21.59
C LEU A 54 4.12 4.13 -21.35
N PHE A 55 3.80 3.22 -20.43
CA PHE A 55 4.53 1.97 -20.26
C PHE A 55 3.54 0.81 -20.06
N ASP A 56 3.96 -0.36 -20.52
CA ASP A 56 3.21 -1.60 -20.39
C ASP A 56 3.69 -2.36 -19.14
N PHE A 57 2.77 -3.08 -18.49
CA PHE A 57 3.09 -3.97 -17.38
C PHE A 57 2.21 -5.21 -17.42
N THR A 58 2.56 -6.21 -16.62
CA THR A 58 1.79 -7.44 -16.48
C THR A 58 1.42 -7.65 -15.03
N VAL A 59 0.15 -7.92 -14.75
CA VAL A 59 -0.36 -8.30 -13.44
C VAL A 59 -0.58 -9.81 -13.43
N VAL A 60 -0.13 -10.46 -12.38
CA VAL A 60 -0.34 -11.90 -12.15
C VAL A 60 -1.36 -12.06 -11.02
N THR A 61 -2.29 -13.01 -11.17
CA THR A 61 -3.17 -13.42 -10.08
C THR A 61 -2.86 -14.87 -9.72
N VAL A 62 -2.75 -15.15 -8.43
CA VAL A 62 -2.56 -16.49 -7.87
C VAL A 62 -3.79 -16.94 -7.10
N ASN A 63 -4.04 -18.25 -7.08
CA ASN A 63 -5.06 -18.86 -6.23
C ASN A 63 -4.54 -19.05 -4.80
N GLU A 64 -5.36 -19.56 -3.89
CA GLU A 64 -5.00 -19.85 -2.48
C GLU A 64 -3.77 -20.76 -2.30
N ARG A 65 -3.38 -21.53 -3.33
CA ARG A 65 -2.19 -22.40 -3.31
C ARG A 65 -0.92 -21.72 -3.83
N GLY A 66 -1.01 -20.45 -4.24
CA GLY A 66 0.09 -19.71 -4.86
C GLY A 66 0.30 -20.04 -6.34
N GLU A 67 -0.59 -20.82 -6.96
CA GLU A 67 -0.49 -21.15 -8.38
C GLU A 67 -1.02 -20.00 -9.22
N GLN A 68 -0.28 -19.59 -10.24
CA GLN A 68 -0.74 -18.57 -11.18
C GLN A 68 -1.99 -19.04 -11.93
N VAL A 69 -3.09 -18.28 -11.79
CA VAL A 69 -4.37 -18.52 -12.46
C VAL A 69 -4.71 -17.49 -13.53
N LYS A 70 -4.10 -16.30 -13.46
CA LYS A 70 -4.35 -15.23 -14.41
C LYS A 70 -3.07 -14.42 -14.70
N SER A 71 -3.00 -13.87 -15.90
CA SER A 71 -1.96 -12.94 -16.34
C SER A 71 -2.60 -11.91 -17.27
N GLU A 72 -2.51 -10.63 -16.91
CA GLU A 72 -3.16 -9.54 -17.63
C GLU A 72 -2.16 -8.45 -17.97
N LYS A 73 -2.21 -7.97 -19.21
CA LYS A 73 -1.43 -6.81 -19.62
C LYS A 73 -2.18 -5.54 -19.24
N GLY A 74 -1.48 -4.62 -18.58
CA GLY A 74 -1.94 -3.29 -18.27
C GLY A 74 -1.07 -2.24 -18.94
N THR A 75 -1.58 -1.00 -19.00
CA THR A 75 -0.81 0.17 -19.42
C THR A 75 -1.00 1.27 -18.39
N ALA A 76 0.06 2.01 -18.12
CA ALA A 76 0.02 3.15 -17.21
C ALA A 76 0.88 4.28 -17.77
N ARG A 77 0.70 5.47 -17.20
CA ARG A 77 1.46 6.66 -17.55
C ARG A 77 2.45 6.98 -16.44
N SER A 78 3.70 7.24 -16.77
CA SER A 78 4.71 7.70 -15.81
C SER A 78 5.51 8.88 -16.36
N PHE A 79 6.23 9.55 -15.48
CA PHE A 79 7.31 10.46 -15.84
C PHE A 79 8.51 10.19 -14.94
N GLN A 80 9.66 10.71 -15.33
CA GLN A 80 10.89 10.62 -14.55
C GLN A 80 11.32 12.01 -14.13
N GLU A 81 11.50 12.21 -12.83
CA GLU A 81 12.11 13.41 -12.26
C GLU A 81 13.63 13.24 -12.22
N ASP A 82 14.38 14.26 -12.65
CA ASP A 82 15.84 14.22 -12.64
C ASP A 82 16.37 14.76 -11.30
N LEU A 83 16.90 13.86 -10.48
CA LEU A 83 17.50 14.23 -9.19
C LEU A 83 18.92 14.81 -9.36
N GLY A 84 19.52 14.64 -10.55
CA GLY A 84 20.90 14.99 -10.87
C GLY A 84 21.78 13.75 -10.94
N TYR A 85 22.97 13.90 -11.56
CA TYR A 85 24.00 12.85 -11.65
C TYR A 85 23.51 11.52 -12.26
N GLY A 86 22.50 11.57 -13.13
CA GLY A 86 21.91 10.38 -13.75
C GLY A 86 20.98 9.57 -12.84
N VAL A 87 20.60 10.12 -11.68
CA VAL A 87 19.64 9.50 -10.76
C VAL A 87 18.24 10.03 -11.07
N GLY A 88 17.35 9.12 -11.51
CA GLY A 88 15.97 9.45 -11.81
C GLY A 88 15.00 8.90 -10.77
N LEU A 89 13.92 9.63 -10.51
CA LEU A 89 12.77 9.19 -9.70
C LEU A 89 11.54 9.01 -10.61
N GLU A 90 11.14 7.76 -10.82
CA GLU A 90 9.98 7.45 -11.67
C GLU A 90 8.67 7.58 -10.87
N MET A 91 7.75 8.38 -11.40
CA MET A 91 6.44 8.69 -10.81
C MET A 91 5.33 8.20 -11.74
N VAL A 92 4.42 7.37 -11.23
CA VAL A 92 3.28 6.83 -11.97
C VAL A 92 2.06 7.70 -11.72
N SER A 93 1.32 8.03 -12.77
CA SER A 93 0.04 8.73 -12.70
C SER A 93 -1.06 7.77 -12.23
N ILE A 94 -1.64 8.11 -11.08
CA ILE A 94 -2.77 7.40 -10.50
C ILE A 94 -4.03 8.22 -10.77
N LEU A 95 -4.99 7.61 -11.47
CA LEU A 95 -6.25 8.27 -11.78
C LEU A 95 -7.08 8.45 -10.50
N GLY A 96 -7.76 9.58 -10.42
CA GLY A 96 -8.75 9.82 -9.38
C GLY A 96 -9.87 8.79 -9.47
N GLY A 97 -10.52 8.54 -8.35
CA GLY A 97 -11.52 7.47 -8.25
C GLY A 97 -12.12 7.39 -6.86
N ALA A 98 -12.80 6.28 -6.61
CA ALA A 98 -13.33 5.96 -5.31
C ALA A 98 -13.10 4.47 -5.01
N PHE A 99 -12.84 4.14 -3.76
CA PHE A 99 -12.74 2.75 -3.31
C PHE A 99 -13.21 2.60 -1.87
N VAL A 100 -13.49 1.36 -1.48
CA VAL A 100 -13.80 1.00 -0.11
C VAL A 100 -12.49 0.71 0.61
N MET A 101 -12.12 1.59 1.54
CA MET A 101 -10.93 1.45 2.38
C MET A 101 -11.23 0.57 3.60
N GLY A 102 -10.25 -0.22 4.02
CA GLY A 102 -10.33 -1.11 5.18
C GLY A 102 -10.77 -2.53 4.83
N ALA A 103 -10.76 -3.41 5.83
CA ALA A 103 -10.99 -4.84 5.67
C ALA A 103 -12.44 -5.24 6.02
N PRO A 104 -13.08 -6.15 5.25
CA PRO A 104 -14.36 -6.70 5.62
C PRO A 104 -14.22 -7.57 6.88
N GLN A 105 -15.31 -7.73 7.63
CA GLN A 105 -15.30 -8.51 8.87
C GLN A 105 -14.90 -9.99 8.66
N THR A 106 -15.07 -10.50 7.44
CA THR A 106 -14.76 -11.86 7.03
C THR A 106 -13.30 -12.06 6.60
N GLU A 107 -12.52 -10.98 6.44
CA GLU A 107 -11.12 -11.09 6.06
C GLU A 107 -10.31 -11.67 7.22
N VAL A 108 -9.70 -12.82 6.97
CA VAL A 108 -8.89 -13.57 7.93
C VAL A 108 -7.65 -12.75 8.28
N GLU A 109 -7.26 -12.72 9.54
CA GLU A 109 -6.14 -11.92 10.09
C GLU A 109 -6.32 -10.39 10.10
N SER A 110 -7.41 -9.84 9.55
CA SER A 110 -7.73 -8.42 9.69
C SER A 110 -7.94 -8.02 11.16
N ARG A 111 -7.51 -6.80 11.52
CA ARG A 111 -7.60 -6.26 12.89
C ARG A 111 -8.76 -5.29 13.05
N ASP A 112 -9.17 -5.06 14.30
CA ASP A 112 -10.31 -4.18 14.61
C ASP A 112 -10.09 -2.72 14.19
N TRP A 113 -8.84 -2.25 14.09
CA TRP A 113 -8.51 -0.90 13.63
C TRP A 113 -8.53 -0.74 12.11
N GLU A 114 -8.67 -1.84 11.35
CA GLU A 114 -8.84 -1.81 9.89
C GLU A 114 -10.33 -1.66 9.51
N ARG A 115 -11.19 -1.41 10.51
CA ARG A 115 -12.64 -1.37 10.42
C ARG A 115 -13.19 -0.05 11.02
N PRO A 116 -14.40 0.39 10.62
CA PRO A 116 -15.23 -0.19 9.56
C PRO A 116 -14.75 0.20 8.16
N GLN A 117 -15.19 -0.57 7.17
CA GLN A 117 -15.04 -0.20 5.77
C GLN A 117 -15.78 1.10 5.47
N HIS A 118 -15.14 1.98 4.69
CA HIS A 118 -15.73 3.27 4.31
C HIS A 118 -15.28 3.72 2.92
N LEU A 119 -16.15 4.46 2.22
CA LEU A 119 -15.87 4.95 0.87
C LEU A 119 -14.97 6.18 0.91
N VAL A 120 -13.84 6.13 0.22
CA VAL A 120 -12.91 7.25 0.05
C VAL A 120 -12.86 7.68 -1.40
N ARG A 121 -12.72 8.98 -1.66
CA ARG A 121 -12.63 9.58 -3.01
C ARG A 121 -11.34 10.37 -3.16
N PHE A 122 -10.71 10.27 -4.33
CA PHE A 122 -9.45 10.95 -4.63
C PHE A 122 -9.52 11.74 -5.91
N LYS A 123 -8.77 12.84 -5.94
CA LYS A 123 -8.36 13.49 -7.17
C LYS A 123 -7.18 12.70 -7.77
N PRO A 124 -6.91 12.83 -9.08
CA PRO A 124 -5.71 12.27 -9.68
C PRO A 124 -4.44 12.78 -8.97
N PHE A 125 -3.47 11.89 -8.78
CA PHE A 125 -2.16 12.21 -8.19
C PHE A 125 -1.06 11.37 -8.86
N CYS A 126 0.19 11.59 -8.49
CA CYS A 126 1.30 10.73 -8.91
C CYS A 126 1.97 10.11 -7.69
N MET A 127 2.40 8.86 -7.80
CA MET A 127 3.11 8.15 -6.73
C MET A 127 4.39 7.54 -7.28
N GLY A 128 5.42 7.43 -6.43
CA GLY A 128 6.67 6.75 -6.81
C GLY A 128 6.36 5.32 -7.26
N LYS A 129 6.92 4.90 -8.41
CA LYS A 129 6.75 3.52 -8.91
C LYS A 129 7.35 2.48 -7.97
N TYR A 130 8.40 2.89 -7.26
CA TYR A 130 9.14 2.08 -6.31
C TYR A 130 9.33 2.88 -5.01
N LEU A 131 9.71 2.18 -3.94
CA LEU A 131 10.24 2.83 -2.76
C LEU A 131 11.48 3.65 -3.12
N VAL A 132 11.68 4.78 -2.41
CA VAL A 132 12.85 5.64 -2.61
C VAL A 132 14.13 4.84 -2.36
N THR A 133 15.04 4.84 -3.33
CA THR A 133 16.31 4.11 -3.24
C THR A 133 17.37 4.89 -2.47
N GLN A 134 18.43 4.22 -2.03
CA GLN A 134 19.54 4.86 -1.31
C GLN A 134 20.25 5.93 -2.15
N GLU A 135 20.44 5.73 -3.45
CA GLU A 135 21.03 6.76 -4.33
C GLU A 135 20.10 7.97 -4.52
N GLN A 136 18.77 7.75 -4.57
CA GLN A 136 17.78 8.83 -4.69
C GLN A 136 17.73 9.65 -3.41
N TRP A 137 17.71 8.97 -2.26
CA TRP A 137 17.82 9.59 -0.94
C TRP A 137 19.08 10.43 -0.81
N PHE A 138 20.23 9.86 -1.16
CA PHE A 138 21.50 10.55 -1.14
C PHE A 138 21.46 11.81 -2.03
N ALA A 139 21.00 11.70 -3.28
CA ALA A 139 20.91 12.82 -4.22
C ALA A 139 20.06 13.98 -3.68
N VAL A 140 18.94 13.68 -3.01
CA VAL A 140 18.08 14.71 -2.40
C VAL A 140 18.65 15.25 -1.09
N SER A 141 19.37 14.43 -0.32
CA SER A 141 20.03 14.87 0.92
C SER A 141 21.17 15.87 0.69
N GLU A 142 21.74 15.89 -0.52
CA GLU A 142 22.75 16.86 -0.95
C GLU A 142 22.15 18.17 -1.47
N LEU A 143 20.83 18.23 -1.70
CA LEU A 143 20.15 19.47 -2.07
C LEU A 143 20.14 20.45 -0.89
N PRO A 144 20.01 21.77 -1.15
CA PRO A 144 19.86 22.76 -0.11
C PRO A 144 18.77 22.37 0.89
N LYS A 145 19.10 22.48 2.17
CA LYS A 145 18.16 22.27 3.27
C LYS A 145 16.98 23.24 3.16
N VAL A 146 15.76 22.74 3.37
CA VAL A 146 14.56 23.56 3.52
C VAL A 146 14.33 23.87 4.99
N ASN A 147 14.11 22.86 5.83
CA ASN A 147 13.84 23.02 7.25
C ASN A 147 14.97 22.44 8.11
N SER A 148 15.32 21.17 7.89
CA SER A 148 16.22 20.39 8.76
C SER A 148 17.30 19.63 8.01
N ALA A 149 18.43 19.36 8.69
CA ALA A 149 19.42 18.45 8.13
C ALA A 149 18.88 17.01 8.17
N ILE A 150 19.18 16.21 7.14
CA ILE A 150 18.84 14.79 7.09
C ILE A 150 20.11 13.97 6.94
N ARG A 151 20.13 12.76 7.50
CA ARG A 151 21.26 11.84 7.33
C ARG A 151 21.30 11.34 5.88
N SER A 152 22.44 11.47 5.21
CA SER A 152 22.57 11.10 3.79
C SER A 152 22.67 9.60 3.54
N ASP A 153 23.06 8.81 4.55
CA ASP A 153 23.19 7.36 4.44
C ASP A 153 22.69 6.62 5.71
N PRO A 154 21.38 6.65 5.97
CA PRO A 154 20.81 6.12 7.21
C PRO A 154 20.69 4.58 7.22
N SER A 155 20.70 3.93 6.05
CA SER A 155 20.34 2.52 5.92
C SER A 155 21.42 1.57 6.43
N ARG A 156 21.06 0.62 7.30
CA ARG A 156 21.95 -0.48 7.68
C ARG A 156 22.42 -1.34 6.51
N PHE A 157 21.49 -1.79 5.65
CA PHE A 157 21.82 -2.66 4.51
C PHE A 157 22.15 -1.84 3.27
N LYS A 158 23.38 -1.92 2.77
CA LYS A 158 23.86 -1.05 1.68
C LYS A 158 23.54 -1.58 0.28
N GLY A 159 23.25 -0.66 -0.63
CA GLY A 159 23.15 -0.88 -2.07
C GLY A 159 22.39 0.25 -2.75
N LEU A 160 22.97 0.87 -3.78
CA LEU A 160 22.43 2.09 -4.42
C LEU A 160 20.96 1.98 -4.83
N LYS A 161 20.57 0.83 -5.40
CA LYS A 161 19.21 0.54 -5.88
C LYS A 161 18.30 -0.10 -4.82
N ARG A 162 18.78 -0.29 -3.59
CA ARG A 162 17.94 -0.79 -2.48
C ARG A 162 17.10 0.35 -1.91
N PRO A 163 15.91 0.06 -1.35
CA PRO A 163 15.15 1.05 -0.61
C PRO A 163 16.00 1.67 0.51
N VAL A 164 15.84 2.97 0.72
CA VAL A 164 16.33 3.62 1.93
C VAL A 164 15.50 3.12 3.12
N THR A 165 16.18 2.85 4.22
CA THR A 165 15.62 2.33 5.47
C THR A 165 16.18 3.11 6.66
N GLU A 166 15.56 2.95 7.84
CA GLU A 166 15.97 3.59 9.09
C GLU A 166 15.92 5.13 9.06
N VAL A 167 15.04 5.68 8.22
CA VAL A 167 14.71 7.11 8.15
C VAL A 167 13.67 7.47 9.21
N PHE A 168 13.80 8.66 9.79
CA PHE A 168 12.74 9.23 10.62
C PHE A 168 11.67 9.90 9.77
N TRP A 169 10.46 10.07 10.32
CA TRP A 169 9.33 10.64 9.60
C TRP A 169 9.59 12.08 9.16
N ASP A 170 10.20 12.88 10.03
CA ASP A 170 10.60 14.26 9.75
C ASP A 170 11.69 14.36 8.67
N GLU A 171 12.63 13.41 8.63
CA GLU A 171 13.60 13.31 7.53
C GLU A 171 12.90 13.01 6.19
N ALA A 172 11.86 12.17 6.19
CA ALA A 172 11.09 11.86 4.99
C ALA A 172 10.26 13.04 4.50
N VAL A 173 9.71 13.84 5.41
CA VAL A 173 9.04 15.11 5.06
C VAL A 173 10.05 16.11 4.48
N GLU A 174 11.21 16.28 5.12
CA GLU A 174 12.26 17.16 4.59
C GLU A 174 12.77 16.70 3.21
N PHE A 175 12.86 15.39 2.95
CA PHE A 175 13.15 14.86 1.62
C PHE A 175 12.11 15.36 0.59
N CYS A 176 10.82 15.27 0.91
CA CYS A 176 9.75 15.77 0.06
C CYS A 176 9.82 17.29 -0.13
N ASP A 177 10.14 18.05 0.91
CA ASP A 177 10.27 19.51 0.84
C ASP A 177 11.43 19.94 -0.05
N ARG A 178 12.60 19.31 0.08
CA ARG A 178 13.76 19.56 -0.79
C ARG A 178 13.49 19.22 -2.24
N LEU A 179 12.81 18.09 -2.47
CA LEU A 179 12.42 17.69 -3.82
C LEU A 179 11.40 18.68 -4.41
N SER A 180 10.46 19.16 -3.60
CA SER A 180 9.50 20.19 -4.01
C SER A 180 10.20 21.49 -4.38
N GLN A 181 11.16 21.93 -3.57
CA GLN A 181 11.94 23.13 -3.82
C GLN A 181 12.77 23.03 -5.10
N LYS A 182 13.41 21.88 -5.35
CA LYS A 182 14.23 21.63 -6.55
C LYS A 182 13.40 21.65 -7.83
N THR A 183 12.23 21.01 -7.81
CA THR A 183 11.44 20.72 -9.02
C THR A 183 10.38 21.78 -9.29
N GLY A 184 10.02 22.59 -8.29
CA GLY A 184 8.89 23.51 -8.34
C GLY A 184 7.52 22.79 -8.33
N ARG A 185 7.49 21.49 -8.00
CA ARG A 185 6.27 20.68 -7.88
C ARG A 185 6.00 20.36 -6.42
N GLU A 186 4.78 19.98 -6.10
CA GLU A 186 4.44 19.52 -4.76
C GLU A 186 4.75 18.02 -4.62
N TYR A 187 5.73 17.70 -3.78
CA TYR A 187 6.01 16.35 -3.32
C TYR A 187 5.67 16.24 -1.84
N ARG A 188 5.11 15.09 -1.45
CA ARG A 188 4.74 14.78 -0.07
C ARG A 188 4.67 13.27 0.13
N LEU A 189 4.57 12.85 1.38
CA LEU A 189 4.18 11.49 1.71
C LEU A 189 2.73 11.23 1.25
N PRO A 190 2.41 10.02 0.78
CA PRO A 190 1.03 9.65 0.52
C PRO A 190 0.25 9.58 1.84
N SER A 191 -1.03 9.92 1.80
CA SER A 191 -1.93 9.53 2.87
C SER A 191 -2.11 8.01 2.89
N GLU A 192 -2.50 7.46 4.04
CA GLU A 192 -2.81 6.03 4.17
C GLU A 192 -3.82 5.56 3.10
N ALA A 193 -4.85 6.39 2.86
CA ALA A 193 -5.88 6.08 1.90
C ALA A 193 -5.38 6.11 0.45
N GLU A 194 -4.49 7.04 0.08
CA GLU A 194 -3.85 7.04 -1.24
C GLU A 194 -2.93 5.84 -1.44
N TRP A 195 -2.22 5.44 -0.39
CA TRP A 195 -1.36 4.26 -0.41
C TRP A 195 -2.19 2.99 -0.59
N GLU A 196 -3.25 2.79 0.20
CA GLU A 196 -4.12 1.61 0.08
C GLU A 196 -4.83 1.56 -1.28
N TYR A 197 -5.31 2.70 -1.79
CA TYR A 197 -5.91 2.77 -3.12
C TYR A 197 -4.93 2.32 -4.22
N ALA A 198 -3.70 2.82 -4.18
CA ALA A 198 -2.65 2.44 -5.12
C ALA A 198 -2.26 0.96 -4.98
N CYS A 199 -2.16 0.44 -3.75
CA CYS A 199 -1.80 -0.94 -3.48
C CYS A 199 -2.87 -1.95 -3.88
N ARG A 200 -4.16 -1.63 -3.65
CA ARG A 200 -5.28 -2.48 -4.07
C ARG A 200 -5.40 -2.50 -5.58
N ALA A 201 -5.19 -1.36 -6.26
CA ALA A 201 -5.35 -1.23 -7.71
C ALA A 201 -6.68 -1.85 -8.21
N GLY A 202 -7.75 -1.63 -7.43
CA GLY A 202 -9.11 -2.11 -7.68
C GLY A 202 -9.46 -3.51 -7.20
N THR A 203 -8.51 -4.27 -6.64
CA THR A 203 -8.84 -5.56 -6.03
C THR A 203 -9.48 -5.37 -4.66
N THR A 204 -10.33 -6.33 -4.28
CA THR A 204 -10.94 -6.42 -2.95
C THR A 204 -10.39 -7.60 -2.15
N THR A 205 -9.38 -8.28 -2.68
CA THR A 205 -8.69 -9.40 -2.06
C THR A 205 -7.65 -8.90 -1.05
N PRO A 206 -7.17 -9.74 -0.13
CA PRO A 206 -6.15 -9.36 0.86
C PRO A 206 -4.84 -8.88 0.22
N PHE A 207 -4.44 -9.49 -0.89
CA PHE A 207 -3.28 -9.09 -1.68
C PHE A 207 -3.69 -8.60 -3.06
N HIS A 208 -2.89 -7.71 -3.65
CA HIS A 208 -3.07 -7.32 -5.06
C HIS A 208 -3.04 -8.53 -6.01
N PHE A 209 -2.28 -9.57 -5.66
CA PHE A 209 -2.14 -10.79 -6.45
C PHE A 209 -3.27 -11.81 -6.22
N GLY A 210 -4.23 -11.55 -5.34
CA GLY A 210 -5.34 -12.45 -5.02
C GLY A 210 -5.44 -12.79 -3.53
N GLU A 211 -5.90 -14.01 -3.24
CA GLU A 211 -6.12 -14.50 -1.85
C GLU A 211 -4.81 -14.81 -1.10
N THR A 212 -3.70 -14.97 -1.84
CA THR A 212 -2.38 -15.25 -1.26
C THR A 212 -1.27 -14.56 -2.05
N ILE A 213 -0.04 -14.67 -1.55
CA ILE A 213 1.18 -14.19 -2.19
C ILE A 213 2.27 -15.25 -2.04
N THR A 214 3.26 -15.24 -2.94
CA THR A 214 4.40 -16.17 -2.92
C THR A 214 5.72 -15.40 -2.84
N THR A 215 6.80 -16.10 -2.47
CA THR A 215 8.15 -15.51 -2.39
C THR A 215 8.71 -15.05 -3.75
N ASP A 216 8.16 -15.57 -4.86
CA ASP A 216 8.43 -15.09 -6.22
C ASP A 216 7.76 -13.73 -6.50
N LEU A 217 6.66 -13.42 -5.81
CA LEU A 217 5.87 -12.19 -6.00
C LEU A 217 6.27 -11.08 -5.01
N ALA A 218 6.70 -11.44 -3.80
CA ALA A 218 7.18 -10.49 -2.81
C ALA A 218 8.27 -11.06 -1.90
N ASN A 219 9.17 -10.19 -1.45
CA ASN A 219 10.18 -10.54 -0.47
C ASN A 219 9.59 -10.45 0.95
N TYR A 220 9.12 -11.57 1.47
CA TYR A 220 8.68 -11.74 2.86
C TYR A 220 9.17 -13.07 3.43
N ARG A 221 9.12 -13.22 4.75
CA ARG A 221 9.45 -14.49 5.39
C ARG A 221 8.27 -15.45 5.24
N SER A 222 8.32 -16.32 4.23
CA SER A 222 7.39 -17.44 4.14
C SER A 222 7.78 -18.58 5.09
N MET A 223 6.79 -19.37 5.52
CA MET A 223 7.02 -20.68 6.15
C MET A 223 6.82 -21.79 5.12
N ASP A 224 7.36 -21.60 3.92
CA ASP A 224 7.39 -22.68 2.93
C ASP A 224 8.19 -23.84 3.54
N ILE A 225 7.48 -24.90 3.90
CA ILE A 225 8.11 -26.16 4.30
C ILE A 225 8.69 -26.72 3.01
N GLU A 226 9.96 -26.45 2.73
CA GLU A 226 10.72 -27.20 1.73
C GLU A 226 10.54 -28.70 2.03
N PRO A 227 10.04 -29.51 1.09
CA PRO A 227 9.99 -30.95 1.29
C PRO A 227 11.42 -31.47 1.40
N ILE A 228 11.71 -32.12 2.52
CA ILE A 228 12.99 -32.80 2.84
C ILE A 228 13.28 -33.89 1.80
#